data_AF-A0A1U7WEA9-F1
#
_entry.id   AF-A0A1U7WEA9-F1
#
_cell.length_a   1.000
_cell.length_b   1.000
_cell.length_c   1.000
_cell.angle_alpha   90.00
_cell.angle_beta   90.00
_cell.angle_gamma   90.00
#
_symmetry.space_group_name_H-M   'P 1'
#
loop_
_entity.id
_entity.type
_entity.pdbx_description
1 polymer ?
#
loop_
_entity_poly.entity_id
_entity_poly.type
_entity_poly.pdbx_seq_one_letter_code
_entity_poly.pdbx_strand_id
1 'polypeptide(L)'
;MPRYKDEPTAVRVYTICDESKYLIVRNVPALGCGDQLSKLFSTYGEIEECKPMDGEDCEPFTDVFWIKFYRVDNARFSKRKLDESVFLGNRLQVSYAPQFESLHETKEKLEARRKEVLARLNPGRSKGSATYRPDVVGEPSPASSPAQLNSIAQSVGANQRQSSNLQYNSAHDIKGSPVTMVSSDKEYFPSQSMNQTVKLVREKLKKIQSSVDHLEGEPSKRKRVDNRRRI
;
A
#
# COMPACT_ATOMS: atom_id res chain seq x y z
N MET A 1 -3.18 6.61 -23.23
CA MET A 1 -1.97 5.84 -23.59
C MET A 1 -2.40 4.64 -24.43
N PRO A 2 -2.33 4.74 -25.77
CA PRO A 2 -2.64 3.64 -26.66
C PRO A 2 -1.71 2.46 -26.37
N ARG A 3 -2.27 1.26 -26.23
CA ARG A 3 -1.49 0.03 -26.08
C ARG A 3 -0.93 -0.34 -27.45
N TYR A 4 0.28 0.09 -27.77
CA TYR A 4 1.03 -0.48 -28.89
C TYR A 4 1.18 -1.99 -28.64
N LYS A 5 0.67 -2.80 -29.57
CA LYS A 5 0.57 -4.26 -29.41
C LYS A 5 1.90 -5.01 -29.56
N ASP A 6 2.99 -4.30 -29.84
CA ASP A 6 4.32 -4.88 -30.11
C ASP A 6 5.37 -4.55 -29.03
N GLU A 7 4.99 -3.88 -27.93
CA GLU A 7 5.90 -3.62 -26.83
C GLU A 7 5.91 -4.83 -25.87
N PRO A 8 7.09 -5.42 -25.55
CA PRO A 8 7.17 -6.52 -24.59
C PRO A 8 6.51 -6.08 -23.28
N THR A 9 5.70 -6.96 -22.68
CA THR A 9 4.93 -6.66 -21.47
C THR A 9 5.88 -6.26 -20.34
N ALA A 10 6.12 -4.96 -20.19
CA ALA A 10 6.93 -4.45 -19.11
C ALA A 10 6.27 -4.82 -17.79
N VAL A 11 7.01 -5.49 -16.90
CA VAL A 11 6.56 -5.75 -15.53
C VAL A 11 6.47 -4.40 -14.84
N ARG A 12 5.26 -3.82 -14.82
CA ARG A 12 4.97 -2.59 -14.10
C ARG A 12 4.64 -2.94 -12.66
N VAL A 13 5.48 -2.48 -11.74
CA VAL A 13 5.17 -2.54 -10.31
C VAL A 13 4.08 -1.51 -10.04
N TYR A 14 3.00 -1.95 -9.41
CA TYR A 14 1.91 -1.09 -9.00
C TYR A 14 2.10 -0.66 -7.55
N THR A 15 2.09 0.64 -7.32
CA THR A 15 2.31 1.29 -6.03
C THR A 15 1.12 2.16 -5.65
N ILE A 16 1.12 2.63 -4.40
CA ILE A 16 0.09 3.55 -3.88
C ILE A 16 0.13 4.90 -4.63
N CYS A 17 1.26 5.24 -5.24
CA CYS A 17 1.41 6.45 -6.05
C CYS A 17 0.77 6.31 -7.44
N ASP A 18 0.53 5.09 -7.91
CA ASP A 18 -0.18 4.82 -9.17
C ASP A 18 -1.71 4.87 -8.99
N GLU A 19 -2.18 4.83 -7.74
CA GLU A 19 -3.58 5.08 -7.37
C GLU A 19 -3.82 6.56 -7.20
N SER A 20 -5.03 7.01 -7.55
CA SER A 20 -5.44 8.39 -7.35
C SER A 20 -6.95 8.48 -7.18
N LYS A 21 -7.42 9.52 -6.49
CA LYS A 21 -8.85 9.89 -6.46
C LYS A 21 -9.33 10.55 -7.76
N TYR A 22 -8.38 10.92 -8.62
CA TYR A 22 -8.60 11.49 -9.93
C TYR A 22 -8.57 10.38 -11.00
N LEU A 23 -9.59 10.36 -11.84
CA LEU A 23 -9.73 9.45 -12.95
C LEU A 23 -9.89 10.22 -14.26
N ILE A 24 -9.27 9.70 -15.31
CA ILE A 24 -9.55 10.07 -16.70
C ILE A 24 -10.34 8.92 -17.33
N VAL A 25 -11.51 9.26 -17.87
CA VAL A 25 -12.40 8.34 -18.60
C VAL A 25 -12.36 8.71 -20.07
N ARG A 26 -11.81 7.82 -20.91
CA ARG A 26 -11.79 7.95 -22.37
C ARG A 26 -12.86 7.07 -23.00
N ASN A 27 -13.11 7.30 -24.29
CA ASN A 27 -14.09 6.58 -25.10
C ASN A 27 -15.53 6.78 -24.63
N VAL A 28 -15.84 7.98 -24.12
CA VAL A 28 -17.22 8.38 -23.80
C VAL A 28 -17.87 8.88 -25.09
N PRO A 29 -19.10 8.47 -25.46
CA PRO A 29 -19.73 9.00 -26.68
C PRO A 29 -19.94 10.51 -26.64
N ALA A 30 -19.58 11.21 -27.72
CA ALA A 30 -19.74 12.66 -27.86
C ALA A 30 -21.20 13.09 -28.13
N LEU A 31 -22.11 12.62 -27.27
CA LEU A 31 -23.55 12.87 -27.30
C LEU A 31 -23.98 13.84 -26.19
N GLY A 32 -23.03 14.48 -25.49
CA GLY A 32 -23.31 15.32 -24.33
C GLY A 32 -23.81 14.52 -23.12
N CYS A 33 -23.34 13.28 -22.96
CA CYS A 33 -23.80 12.35 -21.92
C CYS A 33 -23.06 12.49 -20.57
N GLY A 34 -22.43 13.64 -20.31
CA GLY A 34 -21.64 13.89 -19.10
C GLY A 34 -22.42 13.72 -17.79
N ASP A 35 -23.69 14.12 -17.76
CA ASP A 35 -24.54 13.96 -16.57
C ASP A 35 -24.83 12.48 -16.27
N GLN A 36 -25.06 11.68 -17.31
CA GLN A 36 -25.30 10.24 -17.19
C GLN A 36 -24.03 9.52 -16.74
N LEU A 37 -22.88 9.95 -17.26
CA LEU A 37 -21.58 9.46 -16.83
C LEU A 37 -21.33 9.79 -15.36
N SER A 38 -21.55 11.05 -14.94
CA SER A 38 -21.43 11.47 -13.54
C SER A 38 -22.34 10.66 -12.63
N LYS A 39 -23.60 10.46 -13.02
CA LYS A 39 -24.56 9.63 -12.27
C LYS A 39 -24.09 8.18 -12.16
N LEU A 40 -23.53 7.60 -13.22
CA LEU A 40 -22.97 6.24 -13.21
C LEU A 40 -21.83 6.12 -12.21
N PHE A 41 -20.86 7.03 -12.25
CA PHE A 41 -19.73 7.03 -11.32
C PHE A 41 -20.17 7.31 -9.87
N SER A 42 -21.22 8.10 -9.67
CA SER A 42 -21.76 8.44 -8.35
C SER A 42 -22.33 7.23 -7.61
N THR A 43 -22.75 6.18 -8.33
CA THR A 43 -23.21 4.93 -7.70
C THR A 43 -22.12 4.20 -6.90
N TYR A 44 -20.86 4.50 -7.18
CA TYR A 44 -19.69 3.91 -6.53
C TYR A 44 -19.12 4.79 -5.40
N GLY A 45 -19.63 6.01 -5.25
CA GLY A 45 -19.22 6.93 -4.19
C GLY A 45 -19.41 8.39 -4.55
N GLU A 46 -19.20 9.25 -3.56
CA GLU A 46 -19.35 10.70 -3.71
C GLU A 46 -18.30 11.29 -4.66
N ILE A 47 -18.79 11.99 -5.69
CA ILE A 47 -18.00 12.73 -6.68
C ILE A 47 -17.91 14.18 -6.22
N GLU A 48 -16.69 14.70 -6.16
CA GLU A 48 -16.43 16.11 -5.89
C GLU A 48 -16.62 16.94 -7.15
N GLU A 49 -16.13 16.44 -8.29
CA GLU A 49 -16.18 17.19 -9.55
C GLU A 49 -16.10 16.26 -10.77
N CYS A 50 -16.85 16.58 -11.83
CA CYS A 50 -16.84 15.88 -13.12
C CYS A 50 -16.84 16.93 -14.23
N LYS A 51 -15.84 16.90 -15.11
CA LYS A 51 -15.65 17.89 -16.18
C LYS A 51 -15.19 17.23 -17.48
N PRO A 52 -15.65 17.70 -18.66
CA PRO A 52 -15.04 17.30 -19.92
C PRO A 52 -13.59 17.84 -20.01
N MET A 53 -12.70 17.08 -20.65
CA MET A 53 -11.33 17.47 -20.95
C MET A 53 -11.19 17.74 -22.46
N ASP A 54 -11.17 19.02 -22.83
CA ASP A 54 -11.06 19.44 -24.23
C ASP A 54 -9.61 19.46 -24.76
N GLY A 55 -8.61 19.30 -23.88
CA GLY A 55 -7.19 19.41 -24.21
C GLY A 55 -6.46 18.10 -24.48
N GLU A 56 -7.14 16.95 -24.38
CA GLU A 56 -6.58 15.64 -24.72
C GLU A 56 -7.00 15.24 -26.13
N ASP A 57 -6.15 14.47 -26.84
CA ASP A 57 -6.50 13.92 -28.14
C ASP A 57 -7.70 12.98 -28.01
N CYS A 58 -8.88 13.49 -28.38
CA CYS A 58 -10.11 12.72 -28.49
C CYS A 58 -10.13 11.95 -29.81
N GLU A 59 -10.53 10.67 -29.78
CA GLU A 59 -10.88 9.98 -31.02
C GLU A 59 -12.18 10.57 -31.59
N PRO A 60 -12.39 10.53 -32.92
CA PRO A 60 -13.62 11.01 -33.54
C PRO A 60 -14.87 10.45 -32.84
N PHE A 61 -15.84 11.33 -32.58
CA PHE A 61 -17.12 11.00 -31.93
C PHE A 61 -17.01 10.53 -30.48
N THR A 62 -15.87 10.72 -29.83
CA THR A 62 -15.67 10.41 -28.42
C THR A 62 -15.15 11.61 -27.65
N ASP A 63 -15.52 11.69 -26.37
CA ASP A 63 -15.08 12.68 -25.41
C ASP A 63 -14.24 12.01 -24.32
N VAL A 64 -13.43 12.85 -23.66
CA VAL A 64 -12.66 12.48 -22.48
C VAL A 64 -13.19 13.26 -21.28
N PHE A 65 -13.43 12.57 -20.18
CA PHE A 65 -13.90 13.17 -18.94
C PHE A 65 -12.87 13.02 -17.82
N TRP A 66 -12.79 14.05 -17.00
CA TRP A 66 -12.05 14.08 -15.77
C TRP A 66 -13.02 14.00 -14.59
N ILE A 67 -12.77 13.05 -13.69
CA ILE A 67 -13.61 12.79 -12.52
C ILE A 67 -12.75 12.80 -11.28
N LYS A 68 -13.17 13.57 -10.27
CA LYS A 68 -12.56 13.63 -8.95
C LYS A 68 -13.51 13.05 -7.91
N PHE A 69 -13.09 11.98 -7.24
CA PHE A 69 -13.81 11.43 -6.09
C PHE A 69 -13.39 12.10 -4.78
N TYR A 70 -14.29 12.09 -3.80
CA TYR A 70 -13.94 12.52 -2.44
C TYR A 70 -12.93 11.57 -1.78
N ARG A 71 -13.09 10.25 -1.99
CA ARG A 71 -12.21 9.20 -1.43
C ARG A 71 -11.48 8.42 -2.51
N VAL A 72 -10.19 8.12 -2.28
CA VAL A 72 -9.39 7.24 -3.13
C VAL A 72 -9.98 5.84 -3.25
N ASP A 73 -10.55 5.30 -2.16
CA ASP A 73 -11.17 3.96 -2.16
C ASP A 73 -12.31 3.84 -3.18
N ASN A 74 -13.14 4.89 -3.29
CA ASN A 74 -14.26 4.94 -4.23
C ASN A 74 -13.75 5.00 -5.68
N ALA A 75 -12.71 5.80 -5.94
CA ALA A 75 -12.05 5.83 -7.24
C ALA A 75 -11.45 4.47 -7.64
N ARG A 76 -10.85 3.76 -6.68
CA ARG A 76 -10.32 2.40 -6.92
C ARG A 76 -11.43 1.41 -7.26
N PHE A 77 -12.55 1.51 -6.56
CA PHE A 77 -13.70 0.62 -6.78
C PHE A 77 -14.39 0.93 -8.11
N SER A 78 -14.64 2.20 -8.41
CA SER A 78 -15.25 2.64 -9.67
C SER A 78 -14.39 2.27 -10.86
N LYS A 79 -13.06 2.52 -10.82
CA LYS A 79 -12.15 2.06 -11.88
C LYS A 79 -12.24 0.54 -12.06
N ARG A 80 -12.15 -0.25 -10.98
CA ARG A 80 -12.21 -1.72 -11.09
C ARG A 80 -13.51 -2.23 -11.73
N LYS A 81 -14.61 -1.51 -11.57
CA LYS A 81 -15.93 -1.91 -12.06
C LYS A 81 -16.28 -1.34 -13.43
N LEU A 82 -15.83 -0.13 -13.73
CA LEU A 82 -16.22 0.61 -14.93
C LEU A 82 -15.18 0.59 -16.03
N ASP A 83 -13.92 0.25 -15.72
CA ASP A 83 -12.91 0.04 -16.75
C ASP A 83 -13.34 -1.11 -17.68
N GLU A 84 -13.33 -0.84 -18.99
CA GLU A 84 -13.84 -1.70 -20.06
C GLU A 84 -15.35 -2.01 -20.03
N SER A 85 -16.11 -1.37 -19.14
CA SER A 85 -17.58 -1.51 -19.08
C SER A 85 -18.26 -0.81 -20.26
N VAL A 86 -19.41 -1.33 -20.68
CA VAL A 86 -20.18 -0.75 -21.79
C VAL A 86 -21.04 0.41 -21.28
N PHE A 87 -20.87 1.58 -21.88
CA PHE A 87 -21.64 2.79 -21.65
C PHE A 87 -22.11 3.35 -22.99
N LEU A 88 -23.43 3.39 -23.20
CA LEU A 88 -24.06 3.90 -24.42
C LEU A 88 -23.46 3.33 -25.73
N GLY A 89 -23.10 2.04 -25.72
CA GLY A 89 -22.52 1.32 -26.86
C GLY A 89 -20.99 1.30 -26.90
N ASN A 90 -20.31 2.19 -26.18
CA ASN A 90 -18.85 2.25 -26.14
C ASN A 90 -18.28 1.57 -24.89
N ARG A 91 -17.08 1.01 -24.98
CA ARG A 91 -16.36 0.48 -23.82
C ARG A 91 -15.51 1.57 -23.18
N LEU A 92 -15.84 1.96 -21.97
CA LEU A 92 -15.12 2.99 -21.24
C LEU A 92 -13.67 2.56 -21.00
N GLN A 93 -12.74 3.51 -21.08
CA GLN A 93 -11.35 3.31 -20.70
C GLN A 93 -11.05 4.19 -19.49
N VAL A 94 -10.87 3.59 -18.32
CA VAL A 94 -10.71 4.32 -17.06
C VAL A 94 -9.26 4.21 -16.59
N SER A 95 -8.58 5.34 -16.52
CA SER A 95 -7.19 5.44 -16.06
C SER A 95 -7.07 6.34 -14.84
N TYR A 96 -6.19 5.98 -13.90
CA TYR A 96 -5.84 6.90 -12.81
C TYR A 96 -5.05 8.08 -13.36
N ALA A 97 -5.18 9.21 -12.69
CA ALA A 97 -4.48 10.43 -13.04
C ALA A 97 -3.78 11.04 -11.82
N PRO A 98 -2.72 10.42 -11.28
CA PRO A 98 -1.99 10.92 -10.12
C PRO A 98 -1.32 12.28 -10.36
N GLN A 99 -1.11 12.68 -11.63
CA GLN A 99 -0.56 13.99 -11.98
C GLN A 99 -1.44 15.19 -11.57
N PHE A 100 -2.72 14.97 -11.27
CA PHE A 100 -3.62 16.02 -10.78
C PHE A 100 -3.72 16.09 -9.25
N GLU A 101 -3.04 15.21 -8.52
CA GLU A 101 -3.01 15.28 -7.07
C GLU A 101 -2.14 16.44 -6.60
N SER A 102 -2.66 17.20 -5.64
CA SER A 102 -1.84 18.14 -4.89
C SER A 102 -0.90 17.42 -3.93
N LEU A 103 0.17 18.09 -3.52
CA LEU A 103 1.13 17.55 -2.53
C LEU A 103 0.44 17.15 -1.21
N HIS A 104 -0.59 17.89 -0.81
CA HIS A 104 -1.35 17.60 0.39
C HIS A 104 -2.14 16.29 0.27
N GLU A 105 -2.83 16.09 -0.85
CA GLU A 105 -3.61 14.88 -1.12
C GLU A 105 -2.71 13.64 -1.22
N THR A 106 -1.55 13.77 -1.87
CA THR A 106 -0.56 12.68 -1.95
C THR A 106 -0.04 12.31 -0.57
N LYS A 107 0.25 13.31 0.28
CA LYS A 107 0.69 13.08 1.66
C LYS A 107 -0.39 12.35 2.47
N GLU A 108 -1.63 12.84 2.43
CA GLU A 108 -2.76 12.23 3.13
C GLU A 108 -2.97 10.77 2.69
N LYS A 109 -2.93 10.50 1.38
CA LYS A 109 -3.04 9.15 0.81
C LYS A 109 -1.98 8.21 1.37
N LEU A 110 -0.72 8.65 1.44
CA LEU A 110 0.39 7.83 1.97
C LEU A 110 0.27 7.62 3.48
N GLU A 111 -0.13 8.64 4.24
CA GLU A 111 -0.35 8.54 5.69
C GLU A 111 -1.51 7.61 6.03
N ALA A 112 -2.63 7.73 5.31
CA ALA A 112 -3.78 6.84 5.44
C ALA A 112 -3.37 5.38 5.21
N ARG A 113 -2.59 5.12 4.14
CA ARG A 113 -2.09 3.78 3.85
C ARG A 113 -1.12 3.27 4.91
N ARG A 114 -0.22 4.12 5.40
CA ARG A 114 0.71 3.76 6.50
C ARG A 114 -0.04 3.36 7.76
N LYS A 115 -1.08 4.11 8.12
CA LYS A 115 -1.95 3.83 9.27
C LYS A 115 -2.70 2.51 9.09
N GLU A 116 -3.26 2.28 7.91
CA GLU A 116 -3.96 1.03 7.57
C GLU A 116 -3.03 -0.19 7.69
N VAL A 117 -1.82 -0.10 7.13
CA VAL A 117 -0.82 -1.17 7.22
C VAL A 117 -0.43 -1.43 8.68
N LEU A 118 -0.16 -0.37 9.46
CA LEU A 118 0.19 -0.50 10.87
C LEU A 118 -0.94 -1.13 11.71
N ALA A 119 -2.20 -0.79 11.41
CA ALA A 119 -3.36 -1.37 12.07
C ALA A 119 -3.49 -2.87 11.78
N ARG A 120 -3.22 -3.30 10.54
CA ARG A 120 -3.23 -4.73 10.17
C ARG A 120 -2.09 -5.52 10.80
N LEU A 121 -0.93 -4.88 10.99
CA LEU A 121 0.23 -5.51 11.64
C LEU A 121 0.07 -5.64 13.17
N ASN A 122 -0.80 -4.83 13.79
CA ASN A 122 -1.04 -4.84 15.24
C ASN A 122 -2.50 -5.18 15.59
N PRO A 123 -2.96 -6.43 15.36
CA PRO A 123 -4.36 -6.81 15.58
C PRO A 123 -4.80 -6.78 17.07
N GLY A 124 -3.85 -6.70 18.01
CA GLY A 124 -4.11 -6.85 19.45
C GLY A 124 -4.53 -5.59 20.21
N ARG A 125 -4.60 -4.41 19.59
CA ARG A 125 -4.80 -3.13 20.30
C ARG A 125 -6.18 -2.48 20.14
N SER A 126 -7.09 -3.08 19.37
CA SER A 126 -8.41 -2.50 19.05
C SER A 126 -9.63 -3.22 19.66
N LYS A 127 -9.45 -4.03 20.72
CA LYS A 127 -10.56 -4.50 21.56
C LYS A 127 -10.53 -3.79 22.91
N GLY A 128 -11.24 -2.67 23.02
CA GLY A 128 -11.32 -1.94 24.28
C GLY A 128 -12.17 -0.68 24.20
N SER A 129 -13.45 -0.82 23.85
CA SER A 129 -14.52 0.19 23.98
C SER A 129 -15.76 -0.40 23.30
N ALA A 130 -16.95 -0.56 23.86
CA ALA A 130 -17.51 -0.19 25.15
C ALA A 130 -18.66 -1.16 25.45
N THR A 131 -18.82 -1.59 26.69
CA THR A 131 -20.10 -2.12 27.18
C THR A 131 -20.37 -1.46 28.51
N TYR A 132 -20.94 -0.27 28.46
CA TYR A 132 -21.58 0.34 29.61
C TYR A 132 -22.95 -0.33 29.73
N ARG A 133 -23.11 -1.26 30.66
CA ARG A 133 -24.43 -1.76 31.08
C ARG A 133 -24.84 -0.97 32.32
N PRO A 134 -25.97 -0.25 32.31
CA PRO A 134 -26.66 0.07 33.54
C PRO A 134 -27.56 -1.12 33.91
N ASP A 135 -27.18 -1.84 34.97
CA ASP A 135 -28.10 -2.68 35.75
C ASP A 135 -29.04 -1.77 36.55
N VAL A 136 -30.36 -1.86 36.32
CA VAL A 136 -31.36 -1.67 37.39
C VAL A 136 -32.52 -2.65 37.19
N VAL A 137 -32.80 -3.34 38.29
CA VAL A 137 -33.72 -4.45 38.60
C VAL A 137 -35.21 -4.07 38.57
N GLY A 138 -36.11 -5.02 38.21
CA GLY A 138 -37.54 -4.94 38.53
C GLY A 138 -38.49 -5.98 37.88
N GLU A 139 -38.65 -7.13 38.54
CA GLU A 139 -39.79 -8.10 38.63
C GLU A 139 -40.58 -8.71 37.43
N PRO A 140 -41.10 -9.96 37.57
CA PRO A 140 -41.72 -10.74 36.50
C PRO A 140 -43.25 -10.87 36.61
N SER A 141 -43.95 -11.12 35.49
CA SER A 141 -45.17 -11.94 35.46
C SER A 141 -45.52 -12.46 34.06
N PRO A 142 -46.20 -13.62 33.95
CA PRO A 142 -46.26 -14.43 32.72
C PRO A 142 -47.64 -14.34 32.03
N ALA A 143 -47.69 -14.37 30.70
CA ALA A 143 -48.84 -14.88 29.95
C ALA A 143 -48.55 -15.11 28.45
N SER A 144 -48.85 -16.34 27.99
CA SER A 144 -49.37 -16.75 26.67
C SER A 144 -48.58 -16.49 25.36
N SER A 145 -48.12 -17.61 24.80
CA SER A 145 -47.63 -17.92 23.44
C SER A 145 -48.71 -17.75 22.33
N PRO A 146 -48.49 -18.16 21.05
CA PRO A 146 -47.27 -18.26 20.22
C PRO A 146 -47.46 -17.68 18.78
N ALA A 147 -46.36 -17.40 18.06
CA ALA A 147 -46.36 -17.45 16.60
C ALA A 147 -44.96 -17.78 16.07
N GLN A 148 -44.87 -18.89 15.34
CA GLN A 148 -43.66 -19.40 14.70
C GLN A 148 -43.35 -18.66 13.40
N LEU A 149 -42.07 -18.57 13.03
CA LEU A 149 -41.54 -19.09 11.75
C LEU A 149 -40.01 -18.85 11.63
N ASN A 150 -39.28 -19.98 11.51
CA ASN A 150 -38.12 -20.27 10.68
C ASN A 150 -36.85 -19.38 10.71
N SER A 151 -35.71 -19.97 11.12
CA SER A 151 -34.76 -20.59 10.17
C SER A 151 -33.41 -20.93 10.83
N ILE A 152 -33.06 -22.20 10.67
CA ILE A 152 -31.80 -22.91 10.84
C ILE A 152 -30.53 -22.07 10.57
N ALA A 153 -29.61 -22.06 11.55
CA ALA A 153 -28.17 -21.88 11.33
C ALA A 153 -27.43 -22.92 12.18
N GLN A 154 -26.77 -23.85 11.49
CA GLN A 154 -26.02 -24.95 12.08
C GLN A 154 -24.72 -24.43 12.72
N SER A 155 -24.53 -24.82 13.97
CA SER A 155 -23.25 -24.76 14.68
C SER A 155 -22.31 -25.81 14.13
N VAL A 156 -21.10 -25.41 13.73
CA VAL A 156 -20.02 -26.35 13.46
C VAL A 156 -18.70 -25.83 14.06
N GLY A 157 -18.32 -26.46 15.17
CA GLY A 157 -16.96 -26.80 15.59
C GLY A 157 -15.85 -25.75 15.52
N ALA A 158 -15.62 -25.03 16.62
CA ALA A 158 -14.32 -24.46 16.91
C ALA A 158 -13.39 -25.56 17.44
N ASN A 159 -12.49 -26.08 16.60
CA ASN A 159 -11.44 -27.01 17.03
C ASN A 159 -10.23 -26.24 17.59
N GLN A 160 -10.01 -26.48 18.87
CA GLN A 160 -8.83 -26.20 19.65
C GLN A 160 -7.57 -26.79 18.98
N ARG A 161 -6.56 -25.97 18.69
CA ARG A 161 -5.18 -26.44 18.51
C ARG A 161 -4.21 -25.58 19.30
N GLN A 162 -3.50 -26.29 20.16
CA GLN A 162 -2.62 -25.81 21.20
C GLN A 162 -1.28 -25.33 20.61
N SER A 163 -0.80 -24.23 21.17
CA SER A 163 0.57 -24.02 21.67
C SER A 163 1.79 -24.44 20.83
N SER A 164 2.57 -23.44 20.43
CA SER A 164 4.00 -23.41 20.78
C SER A 164 4.46 -21.96 20.91
N ASN A 165 4.54 -21.49 22.16
CA ASN A 165 5.15 -20.24 22.57
C ASN A 165 6.67 -20.30 22.32
N LEU A 166 7.22 -19.29 21.64
CA LEU A 166 8.62 -18.91 21.84
C LEU A 166 8.64 -17.45 22.27
N GLN A 167 8.88 -17.33 23.57
CA GLN A 167 8.96 -16.12 24.37
C GLN A 167 10.34 -15.51 24.15
N TYR A 168 10.41 -14.29 23.61
CA TYR A 168 11.59 -13.45 23.75
C TYR A 168 11.15 -12.13 24.35
N ASN A 169 11.24 -12.07 25.67
CA ASN A 169 11.28 -10.82 26.41
C ASN A 169 12.65 -10.18 26.20
N SER A 170 12.70 -8.90 25.81
CA SER A 170 13.50 -7.91 26.53
C SER A 170 13.21 -6.52 25.98
N ALA A 171 12.48 -5.74 26.77
CA ALA A 171 12.50 -4.29 26.69
C ALA A 171 13.77 -3.82 27.42
N HIS A 172 14.67 -3.11 26.75
CA HIS A 172 15.59 -2.19 27.41
C HIS A 172 15.82 -0.95 26.55
N ASP A 173 15.54 0.16 27.20
CA ASP A 173 15.80 1.54 26.84
C ASP A 173 17.30 1.86 27.03
N ILE A 174 17.75 2.98 26.46
CA ILE A 174 19.00 3.72 26.76
C ILE A 174 20.31 3.37 26.00
N LYS A 175 20.82 4.43 25.33
CA LYS A 175 22.20 4.81 24.96
C LYS A 175 23.08 3.85 24.13
N GLY A 176 23.69 4.46 23.11
CA GLY A 176 24.75 3.88 22.29
C GLY A 176 25.80 3.16 23.13
N SER A 177 25.97 1.88 22.82
CA SER A 177 27.05 1.04 23.32
C SER A 177 28.05 0.76 22.21
N PRO A 178 29.33 0.56 22.54
CA PRO A 178 30.39 0.39 21.55
C PRO A 178 30.19 -0.92 20.80
N VAL A 179 30.63 -0.94 19.53
CA VAL A 179 30.69 -2.14 18.69
C VAL A 179 31.33 -3.27 19.49
N THR A 180 30.52 -4.23 19.94
CA THR A 180 30.99 -5.39 20.69
C THR A 180 31.70 -6.29 19.70
N MET A 181 33.02 -6.45 19.83
CA MET A 181 33.78 -7.45 19.07
C MET A 181 33.29 -8.84 19.48
N VAL A 182 32.42 -9.42 18.66
CA VAL A 182 31.82 -10.74 18.91
C VAL A 182 32.86 -11.82 18.61
N SER A 183 33.05 -12.73 19.57
CA SER A 183 33.91 -13.92 19.49
C SER A 183 33.62 -14.76 18.22
N SER A 184 34.69 -15.28 17.62
CA SER A 184 34.79 -15.74 16.23
C SER A 184 33.87 -16.88 15.81
N ASP A 185 33.43 -17.74 16.75
CA ASP A 185 32.98 -19.09 16.39
C ASP A 185 31.53 -19.42 16.74
N LYS A 186 30.69 -18.43 17.07
CA LYS A 186 29.27 -18.66 17.35
C LYS A 186 28.44 -18.87 16.07
N GLU A 187 27.73 -20.00 16.02
CA GLU A 187 26.64 -20.23 15.07
C GLU A 187 25.42 -19.39 15.46
N TYR A 188 24.95 -18.56 14.53
CA TYR A 188 23.93 -17.54 14.82
C TYR A 188 22.54 -17.98 14.39
N PHE A 189 22.45 -18.87 13.39
CA PHE A 189 21.20 -19.34 12.82
C PHE A 189 20.97 -20.83 13.08
N PRO A 190 19.71 -21.30 13.21
CA PRO A 190 19.41 -22.74 13.30
C PRO A 190 19.75 -23.55 12.03
N SER A 191 19.93 -22.88 10.88
CA SER A 191 20.30 -23.54 9.61
C SER A 191 21.81 -23.51 9.40
N GLN A 192 22.40 -24.69 9.18
CA GLN A 192 23.83 -24.84 8.87
C GLN A 192 24.24 -24.09 7.60
N SER A 193 23.40 -24.08 6.57
CA SER A 193 23.68 -23.37 5.31
C SER A 193 23.81 -21.86 5.52
N MET A 194 22.96 -21.27 6.38
CA MET A 194 23.05 -19.84 6.69
C MET A 194 24.33 -19.51 7.48
N ASN A 195 24.71 -20.36 8.43
CA ASN A 195 25.97 -20.18 9.17
C ASN A 195 27.21 -20.32 8.28
N GLN A 196 27.18 -21.20 7.27
CA GLN A 196 28.26 -21.32 6.28
C GLN A 196 28.43 -20.02 5.47
N THR A 197 27.33 -19.42 5.01
CA THR A 197 27.36 -18.13 4.31
C THR A 197 27.95 -17.02 5.19
N VAL A 198 27.57 -16.97 6.47
CA VAL A 198 28.14 -16.01 7.43
C VAL A 198 29.64 -16.20 7.60
N LYS A 199 30.12 -17.46 7.72
CA LYS A 199 31.56 -17.78 7.79
C LYS A 199 32.29 -17.27 6.54
N LEU A 200 31.75 -17.53 5.35
CA LEU A 200 32.34 -17.08 4.08
C LEU A 200 32.45 -15.55 3.98
N VAL A 201 31.40 -14.82 4.40
CA VAL A 201 31.41 -13.35 4.41
C VAL A 201 32.46 -12.81 5.37
N ARG A 202 32.58 -13.41 6.57
CA ARG A 202 33.59 -13.02 7.56
C ARG A 202 35.01 -13.25 7.08
N GLU A 203 35.30 -14.37 6.44
CA GLU A 203 36.62 -14.64 5.85
C GLU A 203 36.99 -13.61 4.78
N LYS A 204 36.03 -13.24 3.92
CA LYS A 204 36.24 -12.20 2.92
C LYS A 204 36.55 -10.84 3.56
N LEU A 205 35.82 -10.45 4.61
CA LEU A 205 36.08 -9.21 5.34
C LEU A 205 37.45 -9.22 6.03
N LYS A 206 37.84 -10.35 6.64
CA LYS A 206 39.17 -10.50 7.26
C LYS A 206 40.29 -10.37 6.22
N LYS A 207 40.10 -10.95 5.03
CA LYS A 207 41.05 -10.86 3.92
C LYS A 207 41.20 -9.41 3.42
N ILE A 208 40.10 -8.66 3.34
CA ILE A 208 40.12 -7.24 2.97
C ILE A 208 40.86 -6.42 4.04
N GLN A 209 40.56 -6.64 5.32
CA GLN A 209 41.24 -5.93 6.40
C GLN A 209 42.76 -6.20 6.38
N SER A 210 43.18 -7.46 6.22
CA SER A 210 44.60 -7.80 6.11
C SER A 210 45.28 -7.22 4.87
N SER A 211 44.53 -6.95 3.78
CA SER A 211 45.07 -6.32 2.58
C SER A 211 45.21 -4.80 2.73
N VAL A 212 44.33 -4.17 3.51
CA VAL A 212 44.37 -2.74 3.84
C VAL A 212 45.58 -2.42 4.72
N ASP A 213 45.88 -3.28 5.69
CA ASP A 213 47.02 -3.09 6.60
C ASP A 213 48.39 -3.22 5.88
N HIS A 214 48.43 -3.68 4.62
CA HIS A 214 49.66 -3.80 3.82
C HIS A 214 49.93 -2.59 2.91
N LEU A 215 48.99 -1.64 2.78
CA LEU A 215 49.14 -0.44 1.93
C LEU A 215 49.46 0.84 2.73
N GLU A 216 49.31 0.83 4.05
CA GLU A 216 49.65 1.96 4.93
C GLU A 216 51.14 1.94 5.30
N GLY A 217 51.99 2.06 4.29
CA GLY A 217 53.43 1.96 4.47
C GLY A 217 54.28 2.63 3.40
N GLU A 218 53.91 3.79 2.83
CA GLU A 218 54.85 4.77 2.26
C GLU A 218 54.13 6.09 1.86
N PRO A 219 54.61 7.30 2.25
CA PRO A 219 53.99 8.56 1.87
C PRO A 219 54.64 9.16 0.60
N SER A 220 54.07 8.89 -0.59
CA SER A 220 54.52 9.53 -1.83
C SER A 220 53.78 10.86 -2.08
N LYS A 221 54.45 11.98 -1.78
CA LYS A 221 53.99 13.35 -2.08
C LYS A 221 53.82 13.56 -3.60
N ARG A 222 52.62 13.96 -4.06
CA ARG A 222 52.45 14.59 -5.39
C ARG A 222 51.88 16.00 -5.27
N LYS A 223 52.59 16.95 -5.88
CA LYS A 223 52.27 18.40 -5.95
C LYS A 223 50.99 18.62 -6.77
N ARG A 224 50.03 19.36 -6.22
CA ARG A 224 48.81 19.83 -6.90
C ARG A 224 49.13 21.12 -7.66
N VAL A 225 48.92 21.12 -8.98
CA VAL A 225 49.03 22.31 -9.84
C VAL A 225 47.65 22.97 -9.95
N ASP A 226 47.58 24.26 -9.65
CA ASP A 226 46.37 25.09 -9.66
C ASP A 226 46.26 25.83 -11.00
N ASN A 227 45.19 25.59 -11.77
CA ASN A 227 44.94 26.22 -13.05
C ASN A 227 43.72 27.17 -12.96
N ARG A 228 43.92 28.36 -12.37
CA ARG A 228 42.94 29.45 -12.48
C ARG A 228 43.22 30.30 -13.73
N ARG A 229 42.35 30.19 -14.73
CA ARG A 229 42.21 31.19 -15.81
C ARG A 229 41.59 32.48 -15.23
N ARG A 230 42.27 33.61 -15.39
CA ARG A 230 41.69 34.96 -15.22
C ARG A 230 40.88 35.32 -16.47
N ILE A 231 39.73 35.95 -16.25
CA ILE A 231 39.04 36.83 -17.21
C ILE A 231 39.75 38.18 -17.17
#